data_AF-A0A397QAX6-F1
#
_entry.id   AF-A0A397QAX6-F1
#
_cell.length_a   1.000
_cell.length_b   1.000
_cell.length_c   1.000
_cell.angle_alpha   90.00
_cell.angle_beta   90.00
_cell.angle_gamma   90.00
#
_symmetry.space_group_name_H-M   'P 1'
#
loop_
_entity.id
_entity.type
_entity.pdbx_description
1 polymer ?
#
loop_
_entity_poly.entity_id
_entity_poly.type
_entity_poly.pdbx_seq_one_letter_code
_entity_poly.pdbx_strand_id
1 'polypeptide(L)'
;MTILRFGYVGALVMALAFGGSAMAQDTDEQGVPDPGGSDQMEMMDEQGTGDAVMDEQDMEEPVDPASPEADGMDGTMMDEQDMGEPDADAMQEETGPADMISDSSERALVEEELVEMTCDELWIARNEIFDRNGYCFRSERGKAYFDNSDCTSDSQDILSELEWQNVELIKQVEAEKQCN
;
A
#
# COMPACT_ATOMS: atom_id res chain seq x y z
N MET A 1 -26.58 -13.96 -10.90
CA MET A 1 -25.31 -13.81 -11.63
C MET A 1 -25.61 -13.27 -13.02
N THR A 2 -25.06 -12.12 -13.40
CA THR A 2 -25.04 -11.63 -14.78
C THR A 2 -23.67 -11.01 -15.02
N ILE A 3 -22.87 -11.61 -15.91
CA ILE A 3 -21.48 -11.21 -16.14
C ILE A 3 -21.45 -10.23 -17.32
N LEU A 4 -21.04 -8.99 -17.09
CA LEU A 4 -20.88 -7.96 -18.12
C LEU A 4 -19.39 -7.71 -18.36
N ARG A 5 -18.85 -8.34 -19.42
CA ARG A 5 -17.49 -8.07 -19.92
C ARG A 5 -17.52 -6.79 -20.75
N PHE A 6 -16.87 -5.73 -20.28
CA PHE A 6 -16.61 -4.54 -21.09
C PHE A 6 -15.33 -4.72 -21.91
N GLY A 7 -15.49 -5.10 -23.19
CA GLY A 7 -14.40 -5.12 -24.15
C GLY A 7 -14.22 -3.73 -24.78
N TYR A 8 -13.03 -3.15 -24.62
CA TYR A 8 -12.67 -1.85 -25.19
C TYR A 8 -12.33 -2.00 -26.68
N VAL A 9 -13.09 -1.36 -27.58
CA VAL A 9 -12.70 -1.17 -28.99
C VAL A 9 -13.11 0.24 -29.40
N GLY A 10 -12.12 1.13 -29.56
CA GLY A 10 -12.35 2.53 -29.95
C GLY A 10 -12.47 2.74 -31.45
N ALA A 11 -13.16 3.82 -31.85
CA ALA A 11 -13.13 4.34 -33.21
C ALA A 11 -13.32 5.87 -33.20
N LEU A 12 -12.21 6.62 -33.35
CA LEU A 12 -12.24 8.06 -33.54
C LEU A 12 -12.57 8.38 -35.00
N VAL A 13 -13.66 9.10 -35.27
CA VAL A 13 -13.97 9.64 -36.61
C VAL A 13 -14.44 11.09 -36.49
N MET A 14 -13.62 12.04 -36.95
CA MET A 14 -14.09 13.39 -37.25
C MET A 14 -14.90 13.39 -38.55
N ALA A 15 -16.04 14.08 -38.57
CA ALA A 15 -16.75 14.46 -39.78
C ALA A 15 -17.16 15.93 -39.70
N LEU A 16 -17.05 16.66 -40.80
CA LEU A 16 -17.17 18.12 -40.83
C LEU A 16 -18.57 18.61 -41.21
N ALA A 17 -18.99 19.68 -40.53
CA ALA A 17 -19.87 20.76 -40.98
C ALA A 17 -20.95 20.47 -42.04
N PHE A 18 -22.22 20.53 -41.61
CA PHE A 18 -23.31 21.08 -42.43
C PHE A 18 -24.05 22.17 -41.64
N GLY A 19 -24.22 23.33 -42.26
CA GLY A 19 -25.06 24.41 -41.74
C GLY A 19 -26.47 24.33 -42.30
N GLY A 20 -27.49 24.50 -41.45
CA GLY A 20 -28.88 24.57 -41.85
C GLY A 20 -29.70 25.31 -40.79
N SER A 21 -30.37 26.40 -41.18
CA SER A 21 -31.07 27.27 -40.23
C SER A 21 -32.52 26.81 -40.00
N ALA A 22 -32.90 26.73 -38.73
CA ALA A 22 -34.26 26.80 -38.18
C ALA A 22 -35.36 25.89 -38.78
N MET A 23 -35.96 25.06 -37.92
CA MET A 23 -37.25 25.41 -37.30
C MET A 23 -37.31 24.81 -35.89
N ALA A 24 -38.17 25.36 -35.03
CA ALA A 24 -38.35 24.91 -33.65
C ALA A 24 -39.57 24.01 -33.53
N GLN A 25 -39.50 23.00 -32.66
CA GLN A 25 -40.67 22.49 -31.94
C GLN A 25 -40.27 21.76 -30.65
N ASP A 26 -41.15 21.90 -29.68
CA ASP A 26 -41.40 21.06 -28.49
C ASP A 26 -40.23 20.77 -27.52
N THR A 27 -40.28 21.47 -26.39
CA THR A 27 -39.43 21.27 -25.21
C THR A 27 -40.12 20.32 -24.23
N ASP A 28 -39.69 19.06 -24.18
CA ASP A 28 -40.06 18.14 -23.10
C ASP A 28 -39.10 18.28 -21.90
N GLU A 29 -39.66 18.38 -20.70
CA GLU A 29 -38.91 18.48 -19.44
C GLU A 29 -38.26 17.13 -19.07
N GLN A 30 -36.93 17.07 -19.00
CA GLN A 30 -36.22 16.08 -18.18
C GLN A 30 -35.09 16.77 -17.41
N GLY A 31 -35.36 17.03 -16.12
CA GLY A 31 -34.44 17.75 -15.23
C GLY A 31 -33.21 16.94 -14.84
N VAL A 32 -32.11 17.64 -14.58
CA VAL A 32 -30.86 17.06 -14.06
C VAL A 32 -31.05 16.71 -12.57
N PRO A 33 -30.85 15.45 -12.14
CA PRO A 33 -30.83 15.11 -10.73
C PRO A 33 -29.50 15.54 -10.09
N ASP A 34 -29.58 16.48 -9.15
CA ASP A 34 -28.51 16.90 -8.26
C ASP A 34 -28.49 16.01 -6.99
N PRO A 35 -27.35 15.40 -6.62
CA PRO A 35 -27.19 14.70 -5.34
C PRO A 35 -26.26 15.43 -4.35
N GLY A 36 -26.14 16.76 -4.42
CA GLY A 36 -25.58 17.60 -3.36
C GLY A 36 -26.62 17.95 -2.28
N GLY A 37 -26.92 17.02 -1.38
CA GLY A 37 -27.92 17.24 -0.32
C GLY A 37 -27.67 16.43 0.95
N SER A 38 -27.32 17.12 2.03
CA SER A 38 -27.20 16.56 3.38
C SER A 38 -28.54 16.59 4.15
N ASP A 39 -28.52 16.07 5.37
CA ASP A 39 -29.51 16.30 6.44
C ASP A 39 -30.94 15.77 6.21
N GLN A 40 -31.27 14.71 6.95
CA GLN A 40 -32.32 14.82 7.97
C GLN A 40 -32.20 13.70 9.02
N MET A 41 -31.73 14.11 10.19
CA MET A 41 -31.80 13.38 11.45
C MET A 41 -33.17 13.67 12.09
N GLU A 42 -33.88 12.68 12.62
CA GLU A 42 -34.78 12.84 13.78
C GLU A 42 -35.26 11.48 14.36
N MET A 43 -35.06 11.33 15.67
CA MET A 43 -35.90 10.67 16.69
C MET A 43 -36.44 9.23 16.52
N MET A 44 -36.07 8.38 17.49
CA MET A 44 -36.96 7.36 18.08
C MET A 44 -36.86 7.45 19.60
N ASP A 45 -38.01 7.51 20.28
CA ASP A 45 -38.13 7.94 21.69
C ASP A 45 -37.79 6.87 22.75
N GLU A 46 -37.53 7.35 23.97
CA GLU A 46 -37.44 6.56 25.20
C GLU A 46 -38.73 5.79 25.53
N GLN A 47 -38.60 4.56 26.03
CA GLN A 47 -39.31 4.11 27.26
C GLN A 47 -38.40 3.16 28.06
N GLY A 48 -38.30 3.34 29.39
CA GLY A 48 -37.37 2.61 30.25
C GLY A 48 -38.02 1.84 31.41
N THR A 49 -37.36 1.86 32.58
CA THR A 49 -37.65 1.13 33.84
C THR A 49 -37.20 -0.34 33.89
N GLY A 50 -36.63 -0.75 35.03
CA GLY A 50 -36.11 -2.11 35.24
C GLY A 50 -34.99 -2.19 36.29
N ASP A 51 -35.27 -1.84 37.54
CA ASP A 51 -34.32 -1.92 38.67
C ASP A 51 -34.10 -3.38 39.12
N ALA A 52 -32.84 -3.79 39.32
CA ALA A 52 -32.48 -5.05 39.97
C ALA A 52 -31.04 -5.00 40.54
N VAL A 53 -30.93 -4.78 41.85
CA VAL A 53 -29.68 -4.97 42.62
C VAL A 53 -29.33 -6.44 42.83
N MET A 54 -28.02 -6.73 42.96
CA MET A 54 -27.30 -7.91 43.49
C MET A 54 -26.00 -8.10 42.67
N ASP A 55 -24.83 -8.41 43.22
CA ASP A 55 -24.51 -8.75 44.61
C ASP A 55 -23.12 -8.17 44.99
N GLU A 56 -23.01 -7.55 46.17
CA GLU A 56 -21.71 -7.22 46.78
C GLU A 56 -21.31 -8.37 47.71
N GLN A 57 -20.20 -9.05 47.44
CA GLN A 57 -19.57 -9.96 48.41
C GLN A 57 -18.07 -9.70 48.46
N ASP A 58 -17.64 -9.17 49.60
CA ASP A 58 -16.25 -8.96 49.94
C ASP A 58 -15.43 -10.26 49.87
N MET A 59 -14.18 -10.14 49.46
CA MET A 59 -13.12 -10.91 50.08
C MET A 59 -11.84 -10.08 50.12
N GLU A 60 -11.53 -9.55 51.31
CA GLU A 60 -10.35 -8.74 51.55
C GLU A 60 -9.06 -9.58 51.43
N GLU A 61 -8.01 -8.90 50.92
CA GLU A 61 -6.58 -8.98 51.32
C GLU A 61 -6.12 -10.16 52.22
N PRO A 62 -4.95 -10.73 51.90
CA PRO A 62 -3.81 -10.25 52.66
C PRO A 62 -2.54 -9.96 51.84
N VAL A 63 -2.05 -8.71 51.95
CA VAL A 63 -0.61 -8.39 52.00
C VAL A 63 0.19 -9.32 52.91
N ASP A 64 1.41 -9.66 52.49
CA ASP A 64 2.56 -9.89 53.38
C ASP A 64 3.89 -9.73 52.59
N PRO A 65 5.06 -9.57 53.24
CA PRO A 65 6.07 -8.60 52.78
C PRO A 65 7.34 -9.18 52.12
N ALA A 66 8.26 -8.27 51.77
CA ALA A 66 9.47 -8.51 51.00
C ALA A 66 10.69 -9.06 51.78
N SER A 67 11.49 -9.91 51.10
CA SER A 67 12.94 -10.13 51.33
C SER A 67 13.36 -10.73 52.69
N PRO A 68 14.66 -11.06 52.92
CA PRO A 68 15.83 -11.12 52.02
C PRO A 68 16.24 -12.61 51.79
N GLU A 69 17.43 -13.07 51.38
CA GLU A 69 18.78 -12.51 51.14
C GLU A 69 19.29 -12.91 49.73
N ALA A 70 20.61 -12.94 49.50
CA ALA A 70 21.27 -13.33 48.24
C ALA A 70 22.07 -14.63 48.39
N ASP A 71 22.34 -15.32 47.28
CA ASP A 71 23.43 -16.31 47.17
C ASP A 71 24.12 -16.15 45.81
N GLY A 72 25.45 -16.29 45.77
CA GLY A 72 26.27 -15.84 44.64
C GLY A 72 27.13 -16.93 44.01
N MET A 73 27.04 -17.07 42.68
CA MET A 73 27.94 -17.82 41.81
C MET A 73 28.10 -17.07 40.49
N ASP A 74 29.21 -17.13 39.76
CA ASP A 74 30.61 -17.38 40.15
C ASP A 74 31.50 -16.65 39.12
N GLY A 75 32.71 -16.26 39.51
CA GLY A 75 33.59 -15.38 38.75
C GLY A 75 34.26 -16.00 37.53
N THR A 76 33.49 -16.47 36.54
CA THR A 76 34.05 -16.84 35.23
C THR A 76 34.47 -15.59 34.47
N MET A 77 35.70 -15.14 34.72
CA MET A 77 36.39 -14.17 33.87
C MET A 77 36.70 -14.87 32.55
N MET A 78 35.81 -14.74 31.55
CA MET A 78 36.19 -15.03 30.17
C MET A 78 37.10 -13.91 29.69
N ASP A 79 38.29 -14.29 29.23
CA ASP A 79 39.42 -13.40 28.95
C ASP A 79 39.08 -12.21 28.04
N GLU A 80 39.84 -11.12 28.24
CA GLU A 80 40.05 -10.07 27.23
C GLU A 80 40.90 -10.62 26.05
N GLN A 81 40.37 -11.63 25.35
CA GLN A 81 40.97 -12.22 24.17
C GLN A 81 40.11 -11.89 22.93
N ASP A 82 40.69 -11.03 22.10
CA ASP A 82 40.27 -10.79 20.72
C ASP A 82 38.83 -10.25 20.54
N MET A 83 38.65 -8.98 20.93
CA MET A 83 37.87 -8.10 20.05
C MET A 83 38.65 -7.93 18.75
N GLY A 84 38.55 -8.94 17.88
CA GLY A 84 39.07 -8.88 16.52
C GLY A 84 38.54 -7.62 15.85
N GLU A 85 39.42 -6.95 15.11
CA GLU A 85 39.05 -5.76 14.34
C GLU A 85 37.82 -6.12 13.47
N PRO A 86 36.71 -5.37 13.52
CA PRO A 86 35.58 -5.66 12.63
C PRO A 86 36.07 -5.43 11.21
N ASP A 87 36.29 -6.53 10.46
CA ASP A 87 36.83 -6.54 9.10
C ASP A 87 36.03 -5.55 8.24
N ALA A 88 36.62 -4.37 8.00
CA ALA A 88 35.92 -3.18 7.51
C ALA A 88 35.60 -3.22 6.01
N ASP A 89 35.50 -4.44 5.45
CA ASP A 89 35.58 -4.74 4.02
C ASP A 89 34.71 -5.97 3.64
N ALA A 90 33.78 -6.39 4.51
CA ALA A 90 33.07 -7.68 4.39
C ALA A 90 31.52 -7.64 4.53
N MET A 91 30.89 -6.47 4.34
CA MET A 91 29.44 -6.36 4.06
C MET A 91 29.15 -5.40 2.90
N GLN A 92 29.98 -5.49 1.85
CA GLN A 92 29.62 -5.02 0.52
C GLN A 92 28.95 -6.19 -0.21
N GLU A 93 27.66 -6.42 0.05
CA GLU A 93 26.87 -7.24 -0.88
C GLU A 93 26.79 -6.49 -2.22
N GLU A 94 26.92 -7.24 -3.32
CA GLU A 94 27.18 -6.71 -4.66
C GLU A 94 26.05 -5.77 -5.13
N THR A 95 26.22 -4.46 -4.95
CA THR A 95 25.22 -3.47 -5.34
C THR A 95 25.07 -3.42 -6.86
N GLY A 96 24.06 -4.13 -7.38
CA GLY A 96 23.43 -3.82 -8.66
C GLY A 96 22.80 -2.41 -8.67
N PRO A 97 22.03 -2.05 -9.69
CA PRO A 97 21.39 -0.74 -9.81
C PRO A 97 20.21 -0.55 -8.83
N ALA A 98 20.55 -0.49 -7.53
CA ALA A 98 19.69 -0.19 -6.38
C ALA A 98 18.42 -1.06 -6.23
N ASP A 99 18.55 -2.15 -5.47
CA ASP A 99 17.42 -2.75 -4.74
C ASP A 99 16.92 -1.72 -3.69
N MET A 100 15.97 -0.87 -4.07
CA MET A 100 15.39 0.13 -3.17
C MET A 100 14.40 -0.50 -2.20
N ILE A 101 13.69 -1.55 -2.63
CA ILE A 101 12.66 -2.23 -1.83
C ILE A 101 12.73 -3.76 -2.04
N SER A 102 13.87 -4.36 -1.69
CA SER A 102 14.11 -5.81 -1.76
C SER A 102 13.10 -6.63 -0.95
N ASP A 103 12.62 -6.09 0.18
CA ASP A 103 11.69 -6.74 1.11
C ASP A 103 10.19 -6.62 0.72
N SER A 104 9.89 -6.01 -0.42
CA SER A 104 8.52 -5.88 -0.98
C SER A 104 7.84 -7.20 -1.35
N SER A 105 8.57 -8.33 -1.33
CA SER A 105 8.03 -9.68 -1.46
C SER A 105 7.69 -10.34 -0.11
N GLU A 106 8.20 -9.80 1.01
CA GLU A 106 8.04 -10.34 2.36
C GLU A 106 7.08 -9.52 3.24
N ARG A 107 7.00 -8.20 3.03
CA ARG A 107 6.12 -7.29 3.78
C ARG A 107 5.24 -6.40 2.90
N ALA A 108 4.21 -5.83 3.52
CA ALA A 108 3.50 -4.69 2.97
C ALA A 108 4.33 -3.41 3.15
N LEU A 109 4.24 -2.51 2.18
CA LEU A 109 4.75 -1.15 2.28
C LEU A 109 3.72 -0.23 2.95
N VAL A 110 4.20 0.89 3.48
CA VAL A 110 3.37 1.95 4.08
C VAL A 110 3.47 3.24 3.27
N GLU A 111 2.53 4.17 3.47
CA GLU A 111 2.52 5.42 2.71
C GLU A 111 3.71 6.31 3.14
N GLU A 112 4.05 6.29 4.42
CA GLU A 112 5.06 7.14 5.06
C GLU A 112 6.48 6.95 4.52
N GLU A 113 6.88 5.74 4.11
CA GLU A 113 8.20 5.48 3.50
C GLU A 113 8.26 5.92 2.02
N LEU A 114 7.10 5.95 1.34
CA LEU A 114 6.98 6.29 -0.07
C LEU A 114 6.81 7.80 -0.30
N VAL A 115 6.21 8.54 0.66
CA VAL A 115 6.07 10.00 0.57
C VAL A 115 7.40 10.75 0.71
N GLU A 116 8.46 10.13 1.25
CA GLU A 116 9.80 10.72 1.26
C GLU A 116 10.55 10.56 -0.08
N MET A 117 10.23 9.53 -0.87
CA MET A 117 10.87 9.25 -2.17
C MET A 117 10.54 10.28 -3.28
N THR A 118 11.45 10.51 -4.21
CA THR A 118 11.20 11.28 -5.44
C THR A 118 10.40 10.48 -6.48
N CYS A 119 9.87 11.16 -7.50
CA CYS A 119 9.17 10.50 -8.60
C CYS A 119 10.03 9.49 -9.37
N ASP A 120 11.35 9.72 -9.49
CA ASP A 120 12.24 8.76 -10.16
C ASP A 120 12.56 7.55 -9.28
N GLU A 121 12.69 7.72 -7.96
CA GLU A 121 12.84 6.61 -7.00
C GLU A 121 11.56 5.76 -6.91
N LEU A 122 10.37 6.38 -6.82
CA LEU A 122 9.09 5.66 -6.89
C LEU A 122 8.92 4.90 -8.21
N TRP A 123 9.35 5.51 -9.33
CA TRP A 123 9.38 4.81 -10.60
C TRP A 123 10.36 3.62 -10.56
N ILE A 124 11.55 3.76 -10.00
CA ILE A 124 12.52 2.65 -9.89
C ILE A 124 11.92 1.53 -9.01
N ALA A 125 11.57 1.83 -7.77
CA ALA A 125 11.01 0.88 -6.81
C ALA A 125 9.79 0.09 -7.34
N ARG A 126 8.86 0.75 -8.04
CA ARG A 126 7.72 0.05 -8.66
C ARG A 126 8.15 -0.89 -9.78
N ASN A 127 9.16 -0.54 -10.56
CA ASN A 127 9.65 -1.38 -11.66
C ASN A 127 10.61 -2.48 -11.16
N GLU A 128 11.36 -2.27 -10.08
CA GLU A 128 12.19 -3.27 -9.39
C GLU A 128 11.37 -4.51 -8.99
N ILE A 129 10.16 -4.29 -8.46
CA ILE A 129 9.20 -5.37 -8.13
C ILE A 129 8.84 -6.20 -9.37
N PHE A 130 8.70 -5.57 -10.54
CA PHE A 130 8.47 -6.27 -11.80
C PHE A 130 9.73 -6.98 -12.29
N ASP A 131 10.89 -6.32 -12.23
CA ASP A 131 12.17 -6.83 -12.72
C ASP A 131 12.62 -8.10 -11.98
N ARG A 132 12.61 -8.06 -10.65
CA ARG A 132 12.94 -9.20 -9.77
C ARG A 132 12.04 -10.42 -9.98
N ASN A 133 10.81 -10.22 -10.48
CA ASN A 133 9.89 -11.28 -10.87
C ASN A 133 10.06 -11.73 -12.34
N GLY A 134 11.03 -11.19 -13.08
CA GLY A 134 11.36 -11.55 -14.45
C GLY A 134 10.47 -10.88 -15.51
N TYR A 135 10.02 -9.65 -15.28
CA TYR A 135 9.17 -8.91 -16.22
C TYR A 135 9.94 -8.35 -17.41
N CYS A 136 9.54 -8.72 -18.63
CA CYS A 136 10.14 -8.23 -19.86
C CYS A 136 9.66 -6.82 -20.21
N PHE A 137 10.42 -5.79 -19.81
CA PHE A 137 10.13 -4.40 -20.08
C PHE A 137 9.96 -4.11 -21.58
N ARG A 138 8.94 -3.31 -21.89
CA ARG A 138 8.57 -2.93 -23.26
C ARG A 138 8.98 -1.49 -23.61
N SER A 139 9.02 -0.59 -22.64
CA SER A 139 9.45 0.81 -22.78
C SER A 139 10.96 0.93 -22.98
N GLU A 140 11.42 2.05 -23.54
CA GLU A 140 12.86 2.34 -23.66
C GLU A 140 13.49 2.66 -22.30
N ARG A 141 12.78 3.39 -21.42
CA ARG A 141 13.25 3.69 -20.05
C ARG A 141 13.48 2.43 -19.20
N GLY A 142 12.55 1.45 -19.26
CA GLY A 142 12.70 0.17 -18.55
C GLY A 142 13.94 -0.61 -19.04
N LYS A 143 14.02 -0.84 -20.36
CA LYS A 143 15.15 -1.52 -21.03
C LYS A 143 16.50 -0.83 -20.87
N ALA A 144 16.53 0.46 -20.53
CA ALA A 144 17.75 1.21 -20.31
C ALA A 144 18.20 1.20 -18.84
N TYR A 145 17.35 0.76 -17.91
CA TYR A 145 17.63 0.71 -16.47
C TYR A 145 17.82 -0.74 -15.99
N PHE A 146 16.88 -1.62 -16.32
CA PHE A 146 16.80 -3.03 -15.88
C PHE A 146 17.20 -4.04 -16.98
N ASP A 147 17.53 -3.56 -18.17
CA ASP A 147 17.67 -4.36 -19.39
C ASP A 147 16.48 -5.30 -19.73
N ASN A 148 16.70 -6.62 -19.85
CA ASN A 148 15.75 -7.70 -20.22
C ASN A 148 16.48 -9.07 -20.38
N SER A 149 17.70 -9.24 -19.85
CA SER A 149 18.59 -10.34 -20.25
C SER A 149 18.25 -11.70 -19.62
N ASP A 150 17.52 -11.70 -18.51
CA ASP A 150 17.01 -12.85 -17.75
C ASP A 150 15.47 -12.91 -17.67
N CYS A 151 14.77 -11.88 -18.18
CA CYS A 151 13.32 -11.77 -18.14
C CYS A 151 12.59 -12.96 -18.80
N THR A 152 11.41 -13.31 -18.27
CA THR A 152 10.67 -14.53 -18.63
C THR A 152 9.26 -14.31 -19.17
N SER A 153 8.62 -13.17 -18.85
CA SER A 153 7.21 -12.89 -19.15
C SER A 153 6.97 -11.40 -19.33
N ASP A 154 6.12 -10.98 -20.29
CA ASP A 154 5.65 -9.60 -20.40
C ASP A 154 4.23 -9.37 -19.82
N SER A 155 3.67 -10.36 -19.11
CA SER A 155 2.47 -10.18 -18.27
C SER A 155 2.81 -9.74 -16.85
N GLN A 156 1.96 -8.88 -16.30
CA GLN A 156 2.01 -8.42 -14.91
C GLN A 156 1.46 -9.47 -13.92
N ASP A 157 0.77 -10.51 -14.41
CA ASP A 157 0.24 -11.65 -13.61
C ASP A 157 1.33 -12.48 -12.90
N ILE A 158 2.61 -12.09 -13.05
CA ILE A 158 3.78 -12.77 -12.46
C ILE A 158 4.05 -12.35 -11.00
N LEU A 159 3.53 -11.20 -10.56
CA LEU A 159 3.67 -10.71 -9.18
C LEU A 159 2.80 -11.49 -8.19
N SER A 160 3.27 -11.61 -6.95
CA SER A 160 2.43 -12.09 -5.84
C SER A 160 1.32 -11.11 -5.47
N GLU A 161 0.32 -11.57 -4.71
CA GLU A 161 -0.79 -10.72 -4.23
C GLU A 161 -0.29 -9.57 -3.34
N LEU A 162 0.80 -9.77 -2.60
CA LEU A 162 1.45 -8.76 -1.75
C LEU A 162 2.21 -7.73 -2.59
N GLU A 163 3.00 -8.18 -3.56
CA GLU A 163 3.70 -7.29 -4.50
C GLU A 163 2.73 -6.46 -5.35
N TRP A 164 1.58 -7.01 -5.71
CA TRP A 164 0.49 -6.27 -6.35
C TRP A 164 -0.06 -5.14 -5.46
N GLN A 165 -0.25 -5.39 -4.16
CA GLN A 165 -0.67 -4.35 -3.20
C GLN A 165 0.38 -3.26 -3.07
N ASN A 166 1.66 -3.65 -2.98
CA ASN A 166 2.80 -2.73 -2.89
C ASN A 166 2.94 -1.86 -4.16
N VAL A 167 2.81 -2.46 -5.35
CA VAL A 167 2.79 -1.74 -6.64
C VAL A 167 1.63 -0.76 -6.74
N GLU A 168 0.44 -1.11 -6.24
CA GLU A 168 -0.71 -0.19 -6.27
C GLU A 168 -0.56 0.98 -5.29
N LEU A 169 0.02 0.75 -4.11
CA LEU A 169 0.34 1.82 -3.16
C LEU A 169 1.39 2.80 -3.72
N ILE A 170 2.46 2.29 -4.35
CA ILE A 170 3.45 3.15 -5.01
C ILE A 170 2.77 3.98 -6.13
N LYS A 171 1.86 3.37 -6.91
CA LYS A 171 1.08 4.08 -7.95
C LYS A 171 0.15 5.15 -7.39
N GLN A 172 -0.41 4.97 -6.20
CA GLN A 172 -1.19 6.00 -5.51
C GLN A 172 -0.29 7.20 -5.18
N VAL A 173 0.86 6.95 -4.54
CA VAL A 173 1.81 8.00 -4.13
C VAL A 173 2.43 8.72 -5.34
N GLU A 174 2.70 8.01 -6.44
CA GLU A 174 3.09 8.61 -7.73
C GLU A 174 2.01 9.57 -8.28
N ALA A 175 0.73 9.17 -8.21
CA ALA A 175 -0.38 9.99 -8.71
C ALA A 175 -0.62 11.23 -7.86
N GLU A 176 -0.49 11.12 -6.53
CA GLU A 176 -0.60 12.25 -5.60
C GLU A 176 0.55 13.25 -5.75
N LYS A 177 1.78 12.75 -5.97
CA LYS A 177 2.97 13.56 -6.31
C LYS A 177 2.96 14.11 -7.74
N GLN A 178 1.99 13.71 -8.57
CA GLN A 178 1.87 14.09 -9.99
C GLN A 178 3.10 13.71 -10.82
N CYS A 179 3.63 12.51 -10.62
CA CYS A 179 4.71 11.94 -11.43
C CYS A 179 4.22 11.64 -12.87
N ASN A 180 5.11 11.72 -13.86
CA ASN A 180 4.81 11.61 -15.31
C ASN A 180 5.79 10.68 -16.04
#